data_AF-A0A932RJA4-F1
#
_entry.id   AF-A0A932RJA4-F1
#
_cell.length_a   1.000
_cell.length_b   1.000
_cell.length_c   1.000
_cell.angle_alpha   90.00
_cell.angle_beta   90.00
_cell.angle_gamma   90.00
#
_symmetry.space_group_name_H-M   'P 1'
#
loop_
_entity.id
_entity.type
_entity.pdbx_description
1 polymer ?
#
loop_
_entity_poly.entity_id
_entity_poly.type
_entity_poly.pdbx_seq_one_letter_code
_entity_poly.pdbx_strand_id
1 'polypeptide(L)'
;MNRSDIAELHFIAPIANVPSIMQHGILSHKLAGPIHHGSLAMSEIQERRKNKQIPGARKLHEYANLYFDAHNPMLSKCREYNNLRVTSSQLL
;
A
#
# COMPACT_ATOMS: atom_id res chain seq x y z
N MET A 1 -7.87 -22.36 -1.96
CA MET A 1 -8.47 -21.13 -2.52
C MET A 1 -8.43 -21.25 -4.04
N ASN A 2 -9.57 -21.28 -4.71
CA ASN A 2 -9.58 -21.24 -6.17
C ASN A 2 -9.55 -19.79 -6.62
N ARG A 3 -8.83 -19.49 -7.70
CA ARG A 3 -8.71 -18.11 -8.21
C ARG A 3 -10.08 -17.54 -8.60
N SER A 4 -10.99 -18.37 -9.07
CA SER A 4 -12.38 -18.05 -9.38
C SER A 4 -13.18 -17.54 -8.17
N ASP A 5 -12.73 -17.85 -6.96
CA ASP A 5 -13.43 -17.49 -5.73
C ASP A 5 -13.08 -16.05 -5.29
N ILE A 6 -12.12 -15.38 -5.96
CA ILE A 6 -11.74 -13.99 -5.67
C ILE A 6 -12.67 -13.05 -6.43
N ALA A 7 -13.60 -12.42 -5.71
CA ALA A 7 -14.45 -11.38 -6.27
C ALA A 7 -13.73 -10.02 -6.40
N GLU A 8 -12.87 -9.68 -5.45
CA GLU A 8 -12.20 -8.39 -5.40
C GLU A 8 -10.86 -8.44 -4.67
N LEU A 9 -10.10 -7.35 -4.81
CA LEU A 9 -8.86 -7.11 -4.09
C LEU A 9 -8.88 -5.68 -3.56
N HIS A 10 -8.25 -5.47 -2.41
CA HIS A 10 -8.21 -4.19 -1.72
C HIS A 10 -6.85 -3.52 -1.85
N PHE A 11 -6.85 -2.19 -1.81
CA PHE A 11 -5.66 -1.36 -1.82
C PHE A 11 -5.81 -0.22 -0.81
N ILE A 12 -4.72 0.11 -0.11
CA ILE A 12 -4.71 1.19 0.89
C ILE A 12 -3.75 2.27 0.41
N ALA A 13 -4.25 3.51 0.32
CA ALA A 13 -3.47 4.69 -0.02
C ALA A 13 -4.04 5.93 0.68
N PRO A 14 -3.24 7.00 0.85
CA PRO A 14 -3.75 8.31 1.26
C PRO A 14 -4.79 8.83 0.27
N ILE A 15 -5.84 9.49 0.77
CA ILE A 15 -6.91 10.05 -0.08
C ILE A 15 -6.36 11.04 -1.12
N ALA A 16 -5.29 11.76 -0.78
CA ALA A 16 -4.60 12.68 -1.68
C ALA A 16 -4.00 12.00 -2.93
N ASN A 17 -3.83 10.68 -2.92
CA ASN A 17 -3.31 9.93 -4.05
C ASN A 17 -4.41 9.55 -5.06
N VAL A 18 -5.70 9.68 -4.74
CA VAL A 18 -6.80 9.29 -5.63
C VAL A 18 -6.69 9.93 -7.02
N PRO A 19 -6.38 11.24 -7.18
CA PRO A 19 -6.21 11.83 -8.51
C PRO A 19 -5.11 11.15 -9.34
N SER A 20 -3.96 10.86 -8.72
CA SER A 20 -2.84 10.17 -9.38
C SER A 20 -3.21 8.72 -9.75
N ILE A 21 -3.95 8.02 -8.89
CA ILE A 21 -4.45 6.66 -9.15
C ILE A 21 -5.45 6.67 -10.31
N MET A 22 -6.31 7.68 -10.41
CA MET A 22 -7.23 7.81 -11.56
C MET A 22 -6.48 8.08 -12.87
N GLN A 23 -5.36 8.79 -12.82
CA GLN A 23 -4.55 9.11 -14.00
C GLN A 23 -3.64 7.95 -14.45
N HIS A 24 -3.01 7.24 -13.52
CA HIS A 24 -1.94 6.27 -13.81
C HIS A 24 -2.29 4.83 -13.43
N GLY A 25 -3.40 4.61 -12.74
CA GLY A 25 -3.76 3.34 -12.13
C GLY A 25 -3.03 3.07 -10.80
N ILE A 26 -3.25 1.87 -10.25
CA ILE A 26 -2.50 1.40 -9.07
C ILE A 26 -1.17 0.81 -9.55
N LEU A 27 -0.07 1.42 -9.13
CA LEU A 27 1.27 1.08 -9.59
C LEU A 27 2.01 0.17 -8.60
N SER A 28 2.98 -0.58 -9.12
CA SER A 28 3.96 -1.29 -8.30
C SER A 28 4.94 -0.32 -7.64
N HIS A 29 5.65 -0.76 -6.60
CA HIS A 29 6.64 0.08 -5.93
C HIS A 29 7.70 0.63 -6.91
N LYS A 30 8.14 -0.20 -7.86
CA LYS A 30 9.11 0.20 -8.89
C LYS A 30 8.57 1.31 -9.82
N LEU A 31 7.29 1.22 -10.20
CA LEU A 31 6.67 2.20 -11.11
C LEU A 31 6.22 3.47 -10.40
N ALA A 32 5.90 3.40 -9.10
CA ALA A 32 5.49 4.56 -8.30
C ALA A 32 6.68 5.46 -7.88
N GLY A 33 7.90 4.93 -7.83
CA GLY A 33 9.12 5.65 -7.40
C GLY A 33 9.33 7.04 -8.02
N PRO A 34 9.15 7.25 -9.35
CA PRO A 34 9.32 8.57 -9.97
C PRO A 34 8.10 9.50 -9.84
N ILE A 35 6.96 9.03 -9.32
CA ILE A 35 5.71 9.81 -9.25
C ILE A 35 5.58 10.42 -7.85
N HIS A 36 5.23 11.70 -7.77
CA HIS A 36 4.92 12.33 -6.48
C HIS A 36 3.63 11.74 -5.90
N HIS A 37 3.71 11.14 -4.71
CA HIS A 37 2.58 10.55 -4.02
C HIS A 37 2.83 10.51 -2.50
N GLY A 38 1.75 10.51 -1.72
CA GLY A 38 1.83 10.21 -0.30
C GLY A 38 2.14 8.73 -0.07
N SER A 39 3.16 8.42 0.73
CA SER A 39 3.55 7.04 1.02
C SER A 39 3.11 6.63 2.42
N LEU A 40 2.49 5.44 2.52
CA LEU A 40 2.22 4.73 3.79
C LEU A 40 3.30 3.68 4.09
N ALA A 41 4.35 3.62 3.27
CA ALA A 41 5.34 2.56 3.35
C ALA A 41 6.23 2.74 4.59
N MET A 42 6.35 1.67 5.37
CA MET A 42 7.31 1.60 6.48
C MET A 42 8.67 1.15 5.92
N SER A 43 9.71 1.99 6.09
CA SER A 43 11.05 1.74 5.53
C SER A 43 11.61 0.37 5.91
N GLU A 44 11.40 -0.06 7.16
CA GLU A 44 11.82 -1.38 7.64
C GLU A 44 11.19 -2.53 6.83
N ILE A 45 9.88 -2.43 6.54
CA ILE A 45 9.17 -3.45 5.76
C ILE A 45 9.61 -3.42 4.30
N GLN A 46 9.87 -2.23 3.75
CA GLN A 46 10.36 -2.07 2.38
C GLN A 46 11.75 -2.68 2.20
N GLU A 47 12.66 -2.48 3.14
CA GLU A 47 14.00 -3.08 3.07
C GLU A 47 13.94 -4.61 3.16
N ARG A 48 13.07 -5.17 4.02
CA ARG A 48 12.81 -6.63 4.05
C ARG A 48 12.25 -7.16 2.73
N ARG A 49 11.52 -6.35 1.97
CA ARG A 49 10.87 -6.71 0.70
C ARG A 49 11.74 -6.48 -0.54
N LYS A 50 12.73 -5.59 -0.45
CA LYS A 50 13.59 -5.13 -1.54
C LYS A 50 14.21 -6.25 -2.37
N ASN A 51 14.68 -7.31 -1.70
CA ASN A 51 15.36 -8.42 -2.33
C ASN A 51 14.49 -9.68 -2.46
N LYS A 52 13.19 -9.61 -2.13
CA LYS A 52 12.28 -10.76 -2.24
C LYS A 52 11.96 -11.05 -3.71
N GLN A 53 12.37 -12.23 -4.14
CA GLN A 53 12.07 -12.80 -5.45
C GLN A 53 10.87 -13.75 -5.33
N ILE A 54 9.87 -13.60 -6.19
CA ILE A 54 8.77 -14.57 -6.25
C ILE A 54 9.29 -15.80 -7.03
N PRO A 55 9.15 -17.03 -6.50
CA PRO A 55 9.61 -18.23 -7.19
C PRO A 55 9.01 -18.33 -8.60
N GLY A 56 9.88 -18.47 -9.61
CA GLY A 56 9.47 -18.57 -11.02
C GLY A 56 8.90 -17.30 -11.64
N ALA A 57 8.98 -16.14 -10.98
CA ALA A 57 8.36 -14.90 -11.47
C ALA A 57 9.27 -13.67 -11.29
N ARG A 58 8.72 -12.47 -11.09
CA ARG A 58 9.48 -11.21 -10.93
C ARG A 58 9.78 -10.89 -9.46
N LYS A 59 10.58 -9.85 -9.21
CA LYS A 59 10.80 -9.34 -7.84
C LYS A 59 9.49 -8.81 -7.26
N LEU A 60 9.32 -8.92 -5.95
CA LEU A 60 8.10 -8.50 -5.26
C LEU A 60 7.72 -7.03 -5.56
N HIS A 61 8.71 -6.13 -5.62
CA HIS A 61 8.50 -4.71 -5.92
C HIS A 61 8.07 -4.40 -7.37
N GLU A 62 7.99 -5.41 -8.24
CA GLU A 62 7.44 -5.25 -9.59
C GLU A 62 5.93 -5.51 -9.66
N TYR A 63 5.30 -5.92 -8.56
CA TYR A 63 3.84 -6.12 -8.45
C TYR A 63 3.17 -4.98 -7.66
N ALA A 64 1.90 -4.70 -7.98
CA ALA A 64 1.05 -3.84 -7.16
C ALA A 64 0.73 -4.55 -5.83
N ASN A 65 0.77 -3.80 -4.73
CA ASN A 65 0.56 -4.34 -3.38
C ASN A 65 -0.93 -4.40 -3.03
N LEU A 66 -1.62 -5.41 -3.56
CA LEU A 66 -3.04 -5.67 -3.32
C LEU A 66 -3.25 -6.70 -2.22
N TYR A 67 -4.41 -6.64 -1.57
CA TYR A 67 -4.79 -7.49 -0.43
C TYR A 67 -6.09 -8.25 -0.72
N PHE A 68 -6.19 -9.48 -0.24
CA PHE A 68 -7.43 -10.27 -0.32
C PHE A 68 -8.47 -9.87 0.73
N ASP A 69 -8.07 -9.12 1.77
CA ASP A 69 -8.94 -8.61 2.82
C ASP A 69 -8.51 -7.17 3.17
N ALA A 70 -9.49 -6.28 3.34
CA ALA A 70 -9.27 -4.92 3.81
C ALA A 70 -8.67 -4.89 5.23
N HIS A 71 -8.96 -5.88 6.07
CA HIS A 71 -8.42 -6.03 7.42
C HIS A 71 -7.02 -6.63 7.37
N ASN A 72 -6.02 -5.76 7.18
CA ASN A 72 -4.62 -6.16 7.18
C ASN A 72 -3.80 -5.37 8.21
N PRO A 73 -2.60 -5.86 8.60
CA PRO A 73 -1.77 -5.18 9.60
C PRO A 73 -1.41 -3.73 9.25
N MET A 74 -1.32 -3.38 7.96
CA MET A 74 -1.06 -2.00 7.54
C MET A 74 -2.26 -1.10 7.81
N LEU A 75 -3.50 -1.59 7.69
CA LEU A 75 -4.69 -0.82 8.06
C LEU A 75 -4.69 -0.49 9.55
N SER A 76 -4.34 -1.46 10.42
CA SER A 76 -4.24 -1.22 11.87
C SER A 76 -3.19 -0.15 12.19
N LYS A 77 -2.04 -0.17 11.50
CA LYS A 77 -1.01 0.88 11.64
C LYS A 77 -1.50 2.25 11.15
N CYS A 78 -2.23 2.30 10.04
CA CYS A 78 -2.81 3.55 9.54
C CYS A 78 -3.83 4.14 10.53
N ARG A 79 -4.68 3.30 11.15
CA ARG A 79 -5.63 3.74 12.19
C ARG A 79 -4.92 4.33 13.39
N GLU A 80 -3.87 3.69 13.87
CA GLU A 80 -3.02 4.19 14.96
C GLU A 80 -2.47 5.59 14.65
N TYR A 81 -1.86 5.78 13.46
CA TYR A 81 -1.36 7.07 13.02
C TYR A 81 -2.45 8.15 12.92
N ASN A 82 -3.62 7.80 12.38
CA ASN A 82 -4.73 8.75 12.25
C ASN A 82 -5.26 9.21 13.61
N ASN A 83 -5.40 8.28 14.56
CA ASN A 83 -5.85 8.60 15.92
C ASN A 83 -4.89 9.57 16.61
N LEU A 84 -3.58 9.32 16.50
CA LEU A 84 -2.56 10.21 17.07
C LEU A 84 -2.65 11.64 16.50
N ARG A 85 -2.86 11.78 15.18
CA ARG A 85 -2.98 13.10 14.54
C ARG A 85 -4.22 13.87 14.97
N VAL A 86 -5.35 13.19 15.15
CA VAL A 86 -6.59 13.82 15.63
C VAL A 86 -6.38 14.36 17.05
N THR A 87 -5.77 13.57 17.94
CA THR A 87 -5.48 14.02 19.32
C THR A 87 -4.51 15.19 19.38
N SER A 88 -3.51 15.25 18.49
CA SER A 88 -2.58 16.39 18.43
C SER A 88 -3.22 17.65 17.86
N SER A 89 -4.22 17.53 16.97
CA SER A 89 -4.94 18.68 16.40
C SER A 89 -5.98 19.30 17.34
N GLN A 90 -6.36 18.60 18.42
CA GLN A 90 -7.29 19.08 19.44
C GLN A 90 -6.59 19.81 20.61
N LEU A 91 -5.25 19.90 20.58
CA LEU A 91 -4.41 20.55 21.59
C LEU A 91 -3.87 21.94 21.14
N LEU A 92 -4.39 22.47 20.04
CA LEU A 92 -4.18 23.84 19.53
C LEU A 92 -5.53 24.56 19.43
#